data_AF-A0A151R044-F1
#
_entry.id   AF-A0A151R044-F1
#
_cell.length_a   1.000
_cell.length_b   1.000
_cell.length_c   1.000
_cell.angle_alpha   90.00
_cell.angle_beta   90.00
_cell.angle_gamma   90.00
#
_symmetry.space_group_name_H-M   'P 1'
#
loop_
_entity.id
_entity.type
_entity.pdbx_description
1 polymer ?
#
loop_
_entity_poly.entity_id
_entity_poly.type
_entity_poly.pdbx_seq_one_letter_code
_entity_poly.pdbx_strand_id
1 'polypeptide(L)'
;MVEQLSGAFQTKDTLLQRYFHMASQQISSFDEFTIYHVPREQNARADLLSKLASTKCPGQHRTIIQETLHSPSLDDKVVNTSDDREQGWTTYI
;
A
#
# COMPACT_ATOMS: atom_id res chain seq x y z
N MET A 1 5.98 4.13 0.49
CA MET A 1 5.82 2.85 -0.24
C MET A 1 6.81 2.69 -1.38
N VAL A 2 6.97 3.66 -2.31
CA VAL A 2 7.99 3.56 -3.39
C VAL A 2 9.38 3.22 -2.85
N GLU A 3 9.82 4.00 -1.87
CA GLU A 3 11.08 3.82 -1.15
C GLU A 3 11.18 2.53 -0.31
N GLN A 4 10.04 1.95 0.08
CA GLN A 4 10.01 0.69 0.80
C GLN A 4 10.16 -0.48 -0.16
N LEU A 5 9.44 -0.45 -1.28
CA LEU A 5 9.49 -1.44 -2.35
C LEU A 5 10.84 -1.45 -3.09
N SER A 6 11.55 -0.31 -3.11
CA SER A 6 12.93 -0.24 -3.60
C SER A 6 13.97 -0.68 -2.56
N GLY A 7 13.55 -1.06 -1.34
CA GLY A 7 14.44 -1.48 -0.25
C GLY A 7 15.24 -0.34 0.40
N ALA A 8 14.97 0.92 0.04
CA ALA A 8 15.70 2.07 0.57
C ALA A 8 15.28 2.42 2.01
N PHE A 9 14.05 2.08 2.40
CA PHE A 9 13.52 2.40 3.73
C PHE A 9 12.69 1.25 4.30
N GLN A 10 12.86 1.00 5.60
CA GLN A 10 12.03 0.07 6.35
C GLN A 10 10.92 0.81 7.12
N THR A 11 9.90 0.08 7.54
CA THR A 11 8.79 0.64 8.32
C THR A 11 8.52 -0.17 9.56
N LYS A 12 8.22 0.56 10.64
CA LYS A 12 7.87 0.01 11.95
C LYS A 12 6.35 -0.12 12.17
N ASP A 13 5.56 0.52 11.33
CA ASP A 13 4.10 0.43 11.37
C ASP A 13 3.66 -0.93 10.82
N THR A 14 2.97 -1.70 11.66
CA THR A 14 2.58 -3.08 11.36
C THR A 14 1.62 -3.18 10.19
N LEU A 15 0.73 -2.19 10.03
CA LEU A 15 -0.21 -2.16 8.91
C LEU A 15 0.53 -1.91 7.59
N LEU A 16 1.47 -0.97 7.57
CA LEU A 16 2.25 -0.66 6.39
C LEU A 16 3.25 -1.77 6.03
N GLN A 17 3.76 -2.53 7.01
CA GLN A 17 4.49 -3.78 6.77
C GLN A 17 3.63 -4.84 6.06
N ARG A 18 2.36 -5.00 6.46
CA ARG A 18 1.43 -5.93 5.78
C ARG A 18 1.21 -5.53 4.32
N TYR A 19 0.98 -4.24 4.06
CA TYR A 19 0.84 -3.74 2.68
C TYR A 19 2.12 -3.97 1.86
N PHE A 20 3.30 -3.75 2.45
CA PHE A 20 4.57 -4.04 1.80
C PHE A 20 4.69 -5.53 1.41
N HIS A 21 4.33 -6.44 2.32
CA HIS A 21 4.40 -7.88 2.06
C HIS A 21 3.47 -8.31 0.91
N MET A 22 2.21 -7.85 0.93
CA MET A 22 1.27 -8.16 -0.16
C MET A 22 1.71 -7.59 -1.51
N ALA A 23 2.18 -6.34 -1.51
CA ALA A 23 2.72 -5.72 -2.72
C ALA A 23 3.94 -6.52 -3.23
N SER A 24 4.83 -6.96 -2.35
CA SER A 24 6.01 -7.77 -2.71
C SER A 24 5.62 -9.13 -3.29
N GLN A 25 4.63 -9.81 -2.71
CA GLN A 25 4.09 -11.06 -3.26
C GLN A 25 3.51 -10.86 -4.66
N GLN A 26 2.71 -9.81 -4.86
CA GLN A 26 2.16 -9.48 -6.18
C GLN A 26 3.27 -9.18 -7.18
N ILE A 27 4.29 -8.40 -6.78
CA ILE A 27 5.44 -8.05 -7.63
C ILE A 27 6.22 -9.30 -8.03
N SER A 28 6.36 -10.30 -7.15
CA SER A 28 7.07 -11.56 -7.46
C SER A 28 6.44 -12.40 -8.58
N SER A 29 5.19 -12.10 -8.96
CA SER A 29 4.53 -12.74 -10.10
C SER A 29 4.92 -12.14 -11.47
N PHE A 30 5.63 -11.01 -11.49
CA PHE A 30 6.13 -10.37 -12.70
C PHE A 30 7.60 -10.72 -12.93
N ASP A 31 7.99 -10.91 -14.19
CA ASP A 31 9.39 -11.18 -14.57
C ASP A 31 10.31 -9.98 -14.28
N GLU A 32 9.80 -8.76 -14.45
CA GLU A 32 10.48 -7.51 -14.15
C GLU A 32 9.48 -6.46 -13.65
N PHE A 33 9.90 -5.60 -12.72
CA PHE A 33 9.09 -4.53 -12.17
C PHE A 33 9.88 -3.24 -12.00
N THR A 34 9.25 -2.09 -12.26
CA THR A 34 9.82 -0.77 -11.97
C THR A 34 8.74 0.14 -11.38
N ILE A 35 9.14 0.98 -10.42
CA ILE A 35 8.28 1.96 -9.78
C ILE A 35 8.85 3.37 -9.94
N TYR A 36 7.99 4.30 -10.34
CA TYR A 36 8.37 5.70 -10.54
C TYR A 36 7.57 6.61 -9.60
N HIS A 37 8.27 7.55 -8.98
CA HIS A 37 7.62 8.63 -8.24
C HIS A 37 7.21 9.73 -9.22
N VAL A 38 5.91 10.01 -9.30
CA VAL A 38 5.36 11.07 -10.15
C VAL A 38 4.74 12.18 -9.29
N PRO A 39 4.83 13.46 -9.71
CA PRO A 39 4.11 14.56 -9.07
C PRO A 39 2.61 14.29 -8.97
N ARG A 40 1.97 14.84 -7.94
CA ARG A 40 0.54 14.60 -7.66
C ARG A 40 -0.35 15.04 -8.82
N GLU A 41 0.01 16.12 -9.48
CA GLU A 41 -0.70 16.68 -10.63
C GLU A 41 -0.73 15.70 -11.82
N GLN A 42 0.31 14.89 -11.96
CA GLN A 42 0.42 13.87 -13.02
C GLN A 42 -0.35 12.59 -12.67
N ASN A 43 -0.69 12.37 -11.40
CA ASN A 43 -1.49 11.24 -10.94
C ASN A 43 -2.98 11.60 -10.70
N ALA A 44 -3.46 12.70 -11.29
CA ALA A 44 -4.80 13.23 -11.06
C ALA A 44 -5.93 12.23 -11.34
N ARG A 45 -5.75 11.33 -12.31
CA ARG A 45 -6.74 10.28 -12.61
C ARG A 45 -6.90 9.28 -11.47
N ALA A 46 -5.80 8.79 -10.89
CA ALA A 46 -5.86 7.86 -9.77
C ALA A 46 -6.38 8.55 -8.49
N ASP A 47 -6.00 9.81 -8.28
CA ASP A 47 -6.51 10.64 -7.17
C ASP A 47 -8.05 10.84 -7.26
N LEU A 48 -8.57 11.12 -8.47
CA LEU A 48 -10.01 11.21 -8.71
C LEU A 48 -10.72 9.88 -8.43
N LEU A 49 -10.17 8.76 -8.91
CA LEU A 49 -10.75 7.43 -8.66
C LEU A 49 -10.77 7.09 -7.16
N SER A 50 -9.68 7.39 -6.44
CA SER A 50 -9.60 7.18 -4.99
C SER A 50 -10.65 7.99 -4.23
N LYS A 51 -10.86 9.25 -4.64
CA LYS A 51 -11.91 10.10 -4.08
C LYS A 51 -13.30 9.55 -4.36
N LEU A 52 -13.57 9.11 -5.59
CA LEU A 52 -14.85 8.50 -5.96
C LEU A 52 -15.14 7.24 -5.12
N ALA A 53 -14.16 6.34 -4.99
CA ALA A 53 -14.29 5.14 -4.17
C ALA A 53 -14.51 5.43 -2.69
N SER A 54 -13.99 6.56 -2.20
CA SER A 54 -14.17 7.00 -0.80
C SER A 54 -15.50 7.70 -0.55
N THR A 55 -16.27 8.03 -1.59
CA THR A 55 -17.59 8.65 -1.41
C THR A 55 -18.58 7.63 -0.85
N LYS A 56 -19.22 7.96 0.27
CA LYS A 56 -20.21 7.13 0.98
C LYS A 56 -21.65 7.35 0.48
N CYS A 57 -21.83 7.97 -0.68
CA CYS A 57 -23.14 8.40 -1.17
C CYS A 57 -23.63 7.48 -2.31
N PRO A 58 -24.22 6.31 -2.00
CA PRO A 58 -24.87 5.50 -3.01
C PRO A 58 -25.98 6.31 -3.69
N GLY A 59 -25.92 6.41 -5.03
CA GLY A 59 -26.95 7.04 -5.85
C GLY A 59 -26.65 8.45 -6.39
N GLN A 60 -25.56 9.11 -5.99
CA GLN A 60 -25.24 10.44 -6.51
C GLN A 60 -24.58 10.42 -7.92
N HIS A 61 -23.91 9.32 -8.26
CA HIS A 61 -23.30 9.11 -9.58
C HIS A 61 -24.08 8.05 -10.36
N ARG A 62 -25.09 8.46 -11.12
CA ARG A 62 -25.99 7.55 -11.88
C ARG A 62 -25.29 6.66 -12.92
N THR A 63 -24.03 6.95 -13.27
CA THR A 63 -23.26 6.24 -14.28
C THR A 63 -22.09 5.42 -13.72
N ILE A 64 -21.86 5.43 -12.40
CA ILE A 64 -20.70 4.76 -11.78
C ILE A 64 -21.18 3.60 -10.91
N ILE A 65 -20.71 2.39 -11.23
CA ILE A 65 -20.92 1.19 -10.41
C ILE A 65 -19.82 1.18 -9.33
N GLN A 66 -20.21 1.17 -8.06
CA GLN A 66 -19.29 1.15 -6.92
C GLN A 66 -19.60 -0.07 -6.04
N GLU A 67 -18.58 -0.87 -5.75
CA GLU A 67 -18.65 -1.94 -4.76
C GLU A 67 -18.10 -1.42 -3.43
N THR A 68 -18.81 -1.67 -2.34
CA THR A 68 -18.35 -1.31 -0.99
C THR A 68 -18.02 -2.59 -0.23
N LEU A 69 -16.76 -2.73 0.21
CA LEU A 69 -16.36 -3.82 1.08
C LEU A 69 -16.89 -3.58 2.49
N HIS A 70 -17.58 -4.55 3.06
CA HIS A 70 -18.13 -4.49 4.42
C HIS A 70 -17.13 -4.89 5.51
N SER A 71 -15.98 -5.44 5.11
CA SER A 71 -14.85 -5.80 5.97
C SER A 71 -13.55 -5.24 5.39
N PRO A 72 -12.49 -5.07 6.19
CA PRO A 72 -11.18 -4.65 5.68
C PRO A 72 -10.69 -5.61 4.60
N SER A 73 -9.98 -5.09 3.59
CA SER A 73 -9.36 -5.91 2.55
C SER A 73 -8.16 -6.72 3.04
N LEU A 74 -7.67 -6.41 4.24
CA LEU A 74 -6.61 -7.14 4.92
C LEU A 74 -7.21 -8.02 6.02
N ASP A 75 -6.86 -9.30 6.01
CA ASP A 75 -7.20 -10.23 7.09
C ASP A 75 -6.46 -9.83 8.38
N ASP A 76 -7.12 -9.98 9.53
CA ASP A 76 -6.54 -9.61 10.83
C ASP A 76 -5.49 -10.61 11.34
N LYS A 77 -5.28 -11.71 10.59
CA LYS A 77 -4.26 -12.72 10.88
C LYS A 77 -2.88 -12.06 10.97
N VAL A 78 -2.42 -11.86 12.20
CA VAL A 78 -1.07 -11.45 12.57
C VAL A 78 -0.10 -12.47 11.98
N VAL A 79 0.45 -12.17 10.80
CA VAL A 79 1.65 -12.85 10.33
C VAL A 79 2.77 -12.36 11.23
N ASN A 80 3.10 -13.15 12.26
CA ASN A 80 4.36 -13.02 12.97
C ASN A 80 5.47 -13.33 11.97
N THR A 81 5.96 -12.32 11.25
CA THR A 81 7.29 -12.39 10.66
C THR A 81 8.26 -12.15 11.79
N SER A 82 8.73 -13.23 12.42
CA SER A 82 9.95 -13.23 13.21
C SER A 82 11.10 -12.88 12.26
N ASP A 83 11.33 -11.59 12.04
CA ASP A 83 12.56 -11.09 11.45
C ASP A 83 13.61 -11.04 12.55
N ASP A 84 14.26 -12.18 12.74
CA ASP A 84 15.35 -12.39 13.66
C ASP A 84 16.63 -11.85 13.01
N ARG A 85 16.75 -10.51 12.89
CA ARG A 85 18.01 -9.81 12.60
C ARG A 85 18.09 -8.52 13.42
N GLU A 86 18.66 -8.68 14.60
CA GLU A 86 19.18 -7.62 15.46
C GLU A 86 20.11 -6.67 14.69
N GLN A 87 19.85 -5.37 14.78
CA GLN A 87 20.80 -4.31 15.20
C GLN A 87 20.20 -2.93 14.88
N GLY A 88 19.74 -2.25 15.92
CA GLY A 88 19.17 -0.90 15.84
C GLY A 88 20.22 0.15 15.49
N TRP A 89 19.87 1.06 14.58
CA TRP A 89 20.69 2.19 14.09
C TRP A 89 20.89 3.33 15.11
N THR A 90 21.04 3.04 16.40
CA THR A 90 21.43 4.05 17.38
C THR A 90 22.85 3.78 17.85
N THR A 91 23.83 4.15 17.02
CA THR A 91 25.15 4.45 17.55
C THR A 91 25.32 5.96 17.53
N TYR A 92 25.42 6.48 18.75
CA TYR A 92 25.61 7.85 19.18
C TYR A 92 26.72 8.57 18.39
N ILE A 93 26.47 9.84 18.05
CA ILE A 93 27.48 10.89 18.00
C ILE A 93 27.13 11.88 19.12
#